data_AF-A0A165UV64-F1
#
_entry.id   AF-A0A165UV64-F1
#
_cell.length_a   1.000
_cell.length_b   1.000
_cell.length_c   1.000
_cell.angle_alpha   90.00
_cell.angle_beta   90.00
_cell.angle_gamma   90.00
#
_symmetry.space_group_name_H-M   'P 1'
#
loop_
_entity.id
_entity.type
_entity.pdbx_description
1 polymer ?
#
loop_
_entity_poly.entity_id
_entity_poly.type
_entity_poly.pdbx_seq_one_letter_code
_entity_poly.pdbx_strand_id
1 'polypeptide(L)'
;MLRRLLLAVVAALVLLIVGLNLWGLLTLGTLEPQPNPVLAEEANHTVMVFGATGSVGDGLLKAAMLAPEVDTVYAVTRRMSPRLEEGQATGRVKVIMHEDFTDYATLSSQLAEVNTVMWGLGTTSIGMDEDTYRWIHVDFPVAFVTAWLDARTEGPMAFHYVTGMGTGEEESAQWAKDKGRAEREVSEMAAGTGLRTFGHRSGWVRPTSEYANALVYFGEWLATPGHLVIRGTDLGRAMFEISARVEEVHNGALIDNLDAIRFAEAYRQRQP
;
A
#
# COMPACT_ATOMS: atom_id res chain seq x y z
N MET A 1 11.49 45.55 8.88
CA MET A 1 11.78 44.65 7.73
C MET A 1 11.44 43.19 8.05
N LEU A 2 11.96 42.63 9.14
CA LEU A 2 11.74 41.22 9.56
C LEU A 2 10.26 40.80 9.69
N ARG A 3 9.40 41.63 10.29
CA ARG A 3 7.96 41.32 10.42
C ARG A 3 7.23 41.17 9.07
N ARG A 4 7.57 42.00 8.09
CA ARG A 4 6.96 41.93 6.74
C ARG A 4 7.45 40.69 5.98
N LEU A 5 8.73 40.36 6.13
CA LEU A 5 9.31 39.14 5.57
C LEU A 5 8.66 37.88 6.17
N LEU A 6 8.51 37.84 7.50
CA LEU A 6 7.85 36.73 8.18
C LEU A 6 6.40 36.55 7.72
N LEU A 7 5.63 37.65 7.61
CA LEU A 7 4.26 37.61 7.11
C LEU A 7 4.19 37.11 5.66
N ALA A 8 5.14 37.51 4.80
CA ALA A 8 5.20 37.05 3.42
C ALA A 8 5.49 35.54 3.33
N VAL A 9 6.42 35.02 4.14
CA VAL A 9 6.73 33.59 4.20
C VAL A 9 5.52 32.79 4.69
N VAL A 10 4.86 33.25 5.75
CA VAL A 10 3.65 32.58 6.26
C VAL A 10 2.53 32.60 5.22
N ALA A 11 2.30 33.73 4.55
CA ALA A 11 1.29 33.82 3.48
C ALA A 11 1.59 32.87 2.32
N ALA A 12 2.87 32.77 1.90
CA ALA A 12 3.29 31.85 0.85
C ALA A 12 3.05 30.38 1.26
N LEU A 13 3.36 30.00 2.50
CA LEU A 13 3.09 28.65 3.02
C LEU A 13 1.59 28.34 3.05
N VAL A 14 0.77 29.30 3.49
CA VAL A 14 -0.70 29.14 3.49
C VAL A 14 -1.22 28.96 2.07
N LEU A 15 -0.77 29.79 1.11
CA LEU A 15 -1.17 29.66 -0.29
C LEU A 15 -0.74 28.33 -0.90
N LEU A 16 0.45 27.84 -0.56
CA LEU A 16 0.92 26.52 -0.98
C LEU A 16 0.02 25.41 -0.44
N ILE A 17 -0.31 25.43 0.85
CA ILE A 17 -1.19 24.42 1.46
C ILE A 17 -2.58 24.46 0.81
N VAL A 18 -3.15 25.65 0.61
CA VAL A 18 -4.45 25.80 -0.07
C VAL A 18 -4.37 25.27 -1.49
N GLY A 19 -3.32 25.62 -2.24
CA GLY A 19 -3.10 25.14 -3.60
C GLY A 19 -2.99 23.62 -3.69
N LEU A 20 -2.21 23.00 -2.80
CA LEU A 20 -2.10 21.53 -2.73
C LEU A 20 -3.45 20.87 -2.43
N ASN A 21 -4.23 21.43 -1.50
CA ASN A 21 -5.53 20.86 -1.16
C ASN A 21 -6.55 21.02 -2.30
N LEU A 22 -6.56 22.16 -2.98
CA LEU A 22 -7.39 22.36 -4.18
C LEU A 22 -7.00 21.40 -5.30
N TRP A 23 -5.70 21.21 -5.53
CA TRP A 23 -5.22 20.24 -6.51
C TRP A 23 -5.66 18.81 -6.16
N GLY A 24 -5.46 18.38 -4.91
CA GLY A 24 -5.83 17.03 -4.47
C GLY A 24 -7.33 16.76 -4.61
N LEU A 25 -8.17 17.72 -4.22
CA LEU A 25 -9.63 17.63 -4.37
C LEU A 25 -10.06 17.43 -5.85
N LEU A 26 -9.34 18.04 -6.78
CA LEU A 26 -9.67 18.02 -8.20
C LEU A 26 -9.09 16.82 -8.95
N THR A 27 -8.12 16.10 -8.38
CA THR A 27 -7.31 15.15 -9.15
C THR A 27 -7.17 13.76 -8.53
N LEU A 28 -7.32 13.59 -7.22
CA LEU A 28 -6.91 12.35 -6.53
C LEU A 28 -8.01 11.30 -6.39
N GLY A 29 -8.90 11.12 -7.37
CA GLY A 29 -9.85 10.01 -7.32
C GLY A 29 -10.70 9.86 -8.57
N THR A 30 -10.81 8.62 -9.04
CA THR A 30 -11.62 8.25 -10.21
C THR A 30 -12.54 7.06 -9.94
N LEU A 31 -12.30 6.34 -8.85
CA LEU A 31 -13.04 5.15 -8.47
C LEU A 31 -14.01 5.46 -7.31
N GLU A 32 -15.20 4.91 -7.41
CA GLU A 32 -16.22 4.97 -6.36
C GLU A 32 -16.71 3.57 -6.03
N PRO A 33 -16.57 3.12 -4.77
CA PRO A 33 -17.06 1.82 -4.35
C PRO A 33 -18.57 1.71 -4.59
N GLN A 34 -19.01 0.65 -5.27
CA GLN A 34 -20.43 0.37 -5.44
C GLN A 34 -21.11 0.17 -4.08
N PRO A 35 -22.35 0.66 -3.89
CA PRO A 35 -23.01 0.63 -2.60
C PRO A 35 -23.37 -0.79 -2.12
N ASN A 36 -23.64 -1.71 -3.05
CA ASN A 36 -24.00 -3.10 -2.75
C ASN A 36 -23.11 -4.07 -3.55
N PRO A 37 -21.82 -4.21 -3.18
CA PRO A 37 -20.92 -5.10 -3.90
C PRO A 37 -21.27 -6.56 -3.66
N VAL A 38 -20.93 -7.41 -4.63
CA VAL A 38 -20.72 -8.83 -4.38
C VAL A 38 -19.29 -8.99 -3.86
N LEU A 39 -19.14 -9.54 -2.66
CA LEU A 39 -17.84 -9.73 -2.01
C LEU A 39 -17.45 -11.20 -2.03
N ALA A 40 -16.20 -11.48 -2.39
CA ALA A 40 -15.58 -12.78 -2.16
C ALA A 40 -15.15 -12.87 -0.69
N GLU A 41 -15.81 -13.73 0.09
CA GLU A 41 -15.59 -13.85 1.54
C GLU A 41 -14.16 -14.32 1.85
N GLU A 42 -13.63 -15.23 1.03
CA GLU A 42 -12.32 -15.85 1.18
C GLU A 42 -11.15 -15.00 0.69
N ALA A 43 -11.40 -13.82 0.11
CA ALA A 43 -10.36 -13.00 -0.51
C ALA A 43 -9.25 -12.55 0.46
N ASN A 44 -9.52 -12.54 1.76
CA ASN A 44 -8.62 -12.01 2.78
C ASN A 44 -8.29 -13.01 3.90
N HIS A 45 -8.65 -14.30 3.81
CA HIS A 45 -8.43 -15.26 4.90
C HIS A 45 -6.94 -15.43 5.23
N THR A 46 -6.10 -15.54 4.21
CA THR A 46 -4.64 -15.60 4.37
C THR A 46 -3.97 -14.40 3.72
N VAL A 47 -3.30 -13.59 4.55
CA VAL A 47 -2.68 -12.33 4.14
C VAL A 47 -1.18 -12.41 4.30
N MET A 48 -0.42 -11.91 3.32
CA MET A 48 1.02 -11.78 3.42
C MET A 48 1.43 -10.31 3.41
N VAL A 49 2.15 -9.87 4.44
CA VAL A 49 2.61 -8.48 4.60
C VAL A 49 4.12 -8.42 4.44
N PHE A 50 4.57 -7.58 3.51
CA PHE A 50 5.96 -7.23 3.30
C PHE A 50 6.24 -5.82 3.81
N GLY A 51 7.46 -5.59 4.33
CA GLY A 51 7.87 -4.26 4.76
C GLY A 51 7.24 -3.80 6.08
N ALA A 52 6.78 -4.75 6.91
CA ALA A 52 6.10 -4.49 8.19
C ALA A 52 6.91 -3.69 9.22
N THR A 53 8.21 -3.47 9.00
CA THR A 53 9.07 -2.64 9.87
C THR A 53 9.26 -1.21 9.36
N GLY A 54 8.69 -0.88 8.20
CA GLY A 54 8.62 0.48 7.67
C GLY A 54 7.33 1.19 8.09
N SER A 55 7.28 2.51 7.94
CA SER A 55 6.12 3.32 8.38
C SER A 55 4.81 2.91 7.71
N VAL A 56 4.84 2.57 6.42
CA VAL A 56 3.64 2.13 5.69
C VAL A 56 3.27 0.71 6.08
N GLY A 57 4.22 -0.22 5.97
CA GLY A 57 3.99 -1.64 6.27
C GLY A 57 3.60 -1.90 7.73
N ASP A 58 4.02 -1.08 8.69
CA ASP A 58 3.55 -1.14 10.08
C ASP A 58 2.03 -0.90 10.16
N GLY A 59 1.52 0.08 9.40
CA GLY A 59 0.09 0.34 9.28
C GLY A 59 -0.67 -0.78 8.58
N LEU A 60 -0.08 -1.37 7.53
CA LEU A 60 -0.66 -2.51 6.82
C LEU A 60 -0.75 -3.75 7.74
N LEU A 61 0.32 -4.06 8.47
CA LEU A 61 0.31 -5.14 9.47
C LEU A 61 -0.73 -4.89 10.55
N LYS A 62 -0.83 -3.64 11.05
CA LYS A 62 -1.86 -3.29 12.04
C LYS A 62 -3.28 -3.48 11.48
N ALA A 63 -3.52 -3.12 10.22
CA ALA A 63 -4.81 -3.37 9.57
C ALA A 63 -5.11 -4.87 9.50
N ALA A 64 -4.15 -5.69 9.09
CA ALA A 64 -4.30 -7.14 9.01
C ALA A 64 -4.56 -7.79 10.37
N MET A 65 -3.89 -7.33 11.44
CA MET A 65 -4.13 -7.82 12.80
C MET A 65 -5.53 -7.48 13.33
N LEU A 66 -6.12 -6.36 12.87
CA LEU A 66 -7.43 -5.87 13.30
C LEU A 66 -8.59 -6.39 12.46
N ALA A 67 -8.33 -6.94 11.27
CA ALA A 67 -9.36 -7.43 10.36
C ALA A 67 -9.91 -8.77 10.88
N PRO A 68 -11.22 -8.87 11.19
CA PRO A 68 -11.81 -10.11 11.69
C PRO A 68 -11.91 -11.21 10.63
N GLU A 69 -11.93 -10.87 9.35
CA GLU A 69 -11.93 -11.84 8.24
C GLU A 69 -10.54 -12.47 7.97
N VAL A 70 -9.49 -12.03 8.66
CA VAL A 70 -8.13 -12.54 8.46
C VAL A 70 -7.79 -13.60 9.50
N ASP A 71 -7.66 -14.85 9.03
CA ASP A 71 -7.31 -16.01 9.84
C ASP A 71 -5.80 -16.10 10.10
N THR A 72 -5.00 -15.88 9.06
CA THR A 72 -3.53 -16.01 9.12
C THR A 72 -2.86 -14.80 8.46
N VAL A 73 -1.85 -14.26 9.15
CA VAL A 73 -0.96 -13.24 8.60
C VAL A 73 0.47 -13.77 8.50
N TYR A 74 0.99 -13.88 7.28
CA TYR A 74 2.41 -14.10 7.04
C TYR A 74 3.15 -12.76 6.97
N ALA A 75 3.98 -12.47 7.95
CA ALA A 75 4.81 -11.26 7.92
C ALA A 75 6.22 -11.61 7.45
N VAL A 76 6.55 -11.27 6.20
CA VAL A 76 7.86 -11.56 5.60
C VAL A 76 8.78 -10.37 5.82
N THR A 77 9.89 -10.59 6.53
CA THR A 77 10.76 -9.50 7.00
C THR A 77 12.21 -9.93 7.17
N ARG A 78 13.11 -8.96 7.14
CA ARG A 78 14.53 -9.13 7.48
C ARG A 78 14.84 -8.92 8.95
N ARG A 79 13.90 -8.35 9.71
CA ARG A 79 14.10 -7.98 11.12
C ARG A 79 12.79 -7.92 11.88
N MET A 80 12.88 -8.12 13.18
CA MET A 80 11.76 -7.97 14.10
C MET A 80 11.42 -6.50 14.38
N SER A 81 10.19 -6.26 14.83
CA SER A 81 9.68 -4.98 15.34
C SER A 81 8.71 -5.27 16.49
N PRO A 82 8.43 -4.29 17.37
CA PRO A 82 7.48 -4.48 18.46
C PRO A 82 6.10 -4.96 17.99
N ARG A 83 5.61 -4.48 16.84
CA ARG A 83 4.32 -4.92 16.28
C ARG A 83 4.36 -6.37 15.80
N LEU A 84 5.48 -6.82 15.23
CA LEU A 84 5.65 -8.23 14.84
C LEU A 84 5.66 -9.14 16.06
N GLU A 85 6.34 -8.74 17.14
CA GLU A 85 6.37 -9.48 18.40
C GLU A 85 4.96 -9.56 19.04
N GLU A 86 4.24 -8.44 19.10
CA GLU A 86 2.85 -8.38 19.54
C GLU A 86 1.96 -9.31 18.70
N GLY A 87 2.09 -9.24 17.37
CA GLY A 87 1.35 -10.10 16.44
C GLY A 87 1.63 -11.58 16.66
N GLN A 88 2.89 -11.99 16.82
CA GLN A 88 3.26 -13.39 17.06
C GLN A 88 2.66 -13.91 18.37
N ALA A 89 2.61 -13.08 19.41
CA ALA A 89 2.04 -13.46 20.70
C ALA A 89 0.54 -13.82 20.60
N THR A 90 -0.17 -13.32 19.57
CA THR A 90 -1.58 -13.68 19.33
C THR A 90 -1.76 -15.04 18.64
N GLY A 91 -0.70 -15.61 18.07
CA GLY A 91 -0.75 -16.83 17.25
C GLY A 91 -1.25 -16.66 15.81
N ARG A 92 -1.89 -15.52 15.46
CA ARG A 92 -2.37 -15.24 14.09
C ARG A 92 -1.27 -14.76 13.14
N VAL A 93 -0.24 -14.06 13.66
CA VAL A 93 0.88 -13.57 12.84
C VAL A 93 2.04 -14.57 12.88
N LYS A 94 2.35 -15.14 11.71
CA LYS A 94 3.49 -16.01 11.47
C LYS A 94 4.60 -15.19 10.81
N VAL A 95 5.65 -14.88 11.57
CA VAL A 95 6.79 -14.12 11.04
C VAL A 95 7.73 -15.06 10.29
N ILE A 96 8.07 -14.69 9.05
CA ILE A 96 9.02 -15.40 8.21
C ILE A 96 10.25 -14.50 8.04
N MET A 97 11.36 -14.96 8.58
CA MET A 97 12.66 -14.29 8.40
C MET A 97 13.18 -14.62 7.00
N HIS A 98 13.33 -13.59 6.18
CA HIS A 98 13.67 -13.72 4.78
C HIS A 98 14.58 -12.58 4.35
N GLU A 99 15.77 -12.92 3.85
CA GLU A 99 16.82 -11.95 3.51
C GLU A 99 16.87 -11.56 2.03
N ASP A 100 16.67 -12.54 1.16
CA ASP A 100 16.80 -12.39 -0.30
C ASP A 100 15.43 -12.34 -0.98
N PHE A 101 14.92 -11.14 -1.21
CA PHE A 101 13.64 -10.91 -1.90
C PHE A 101 13.70 -11.13 -3.43
N THR A 102 14.74 -11.82 -3.93
CA THR A 102 14.78 -12.33 -5.30
C THR A 102 14.62 -13.85 -5.40
N ASP A 103 14.59 -14.56 -4.26
CA ASP A 103 14.42 -16.01 -4.21
C ASP A 103 13.40 -16.43 -3.16
N TYR A 104 12.25 -16.93 -3.59
CA TYR A 104 11.16 -17.38 -2.72
C TYR A 104 10.98 -18.90 -2.67
N ALA A 105 11.97 -19.69 -3.09
CA ALA A 105 11.86 -21.15 -3.18
C ALA A 105 11.44 -21.81 -1.85
N THR A 106 11.85 -21.22 -0.72
CA THR A 106 11.53 -21.72 0.63
C THR A 106 10.11 -21.39 1.11
N LEU A 107 9.37 -20.53 0.40
CA LEU A 107 8.02 -20.07 0.77
C LEU A 107 6.90 -20.74 -0.03
N SER A 108 7.20 -21.71 -0.90
CA SER A 108 6.22 -22.32 -1.82
C SER A 108 4.92 -22.78 -1.15
N SER A 109 4.99 -23.36 0.05
CA SER A 109 3.79 -23.80 0.78
C SER A 109 2.93 -22.63 1.28
N GLN A 110 3.53 -21.54 1.73
CA GLN A 110 2.80 -20.33 2.11
C GLN A 110 2.22 -19.61 0.88
N LEU A 111 2.99 -19.54 -0.21
CA LEU A 111 2.54 -18.91 -1.46
C LEU A 111 1.30 -19.61 -2.03
N ALA A 112 1.19 -20.94 -1.87
CA ALA A 112 0.06 -21.72 -2.33
C ALA A 112 -1.28 -21.44 -1.60
N GLU A 113 -1.26 -20.81 -0.42
CA GLU A 113 -2.47 -20.54 0.38
C GLU A 113 -2.81 -19.05 0.55
N VAL A 114 -1.85 -18.15 0.31
CA VAL A 114 -2.08 -16.70 0.42
C VAL A 114 -3.12 -16.24 -0.60
N ASN A 115 -4.06 -15.41 -0.14
CA ASN A 115 -5.06 -14.75 -0.98
C ASN A 115 -4.65 -13.30 -1.28
N THR A 116 -4.22 -12.56 -0.25
CA THR A 116 -3.95 -11.13 -0.39
C THR A 116 -2.54 -10.78 0.08
N VAL A 117 -1.80 -10.05 -0.75
CA VAL A 117 -0.45 -9.58 -0.47
C VAL A 117 -0.45 -8.07 -0.32
N MET A 118 0.08 -7.60 0.80
CA MET A 118 0.30 -6.21 1.14
C MET A 118 1.78 -5.88 1.06
N TRP A 119 2.18 -5.30 -0.06
CA TRP A 119 3.57 -4.96 -0.37
C TRP A 119 3.90 -3.53 0.08
N GLY A 120 4.31 -3.41 1.34
CA GLY A 120 4.82 -2.17 1.94
C GLY A 120 6.35 -2.03 1.87
N LEU A 121 7.04 -2.88 1.10
CA LEU A 121 8.49 -2.76 0.89
C LEU A 121 8.80 -1.59 -0.04
N GLY A 122 9.75 -0.77 0.37
CA GLY A 122 10.25 0.35 -0.42
C GLY A 122 11.37 1.09 0.30
N THR A 123 12.03 1.97 -0.43
CA THR A 123 13.04 2.87 0.10
C THR A 123 12.90 4.27 -0.50
N THR A 124 13.47 5.27 0.16
CA THR A 124 13.52 6.64 -0.39
C THR A 124 14.43 6.66 -1.62
N SER A 125 14.03 7.42 -2.65
CA SER A 125 14.90 7.69 -3.81
C SER A 125 15.99 8.71 -3.49
N ILE A 126 15.77 9.56 -2.48
CA ILE A 126 16.72 10.61 -2.10
C ILE A 126 18.00 9.97 -1.57
N GLY A 127 19.11 10.18 -2.30
CA GLY A 127 20.43 9.69 -1.90
C GLY A 127 20.69 8.21 -2.15
N MET A 128 19.82 7.53 -2.92
CA MET A 128 20.00 6.14 -3.34
C MET A 128 20.57 6.07 -4.75
N ASP A 129 21.43 5.08 -5.03
CA ASP A 129 21.83 4.77 -6.39
C ASP A 129 20.68 4.12 -7.19
N GLU A 130 20.67 4.33 -8.51
CA GLU A 130 19.60 3.86 -9.40
C GLU A 130 19.47 2.34 -9.42
N ASP A 131 20.59 1.60 -9.40
CA ASP A 131 20.55 0.13 -9.46
C ASP A 131 19.94 -0.47 -8.20
N THR A 132 20.34 -0.01 -7.01
CA THR A 132 19.72 -0.44 -5.75
C THR A 132 18.24 -0.03 -5.68
N TYR A 133 17.91 1.17 -6.17
CA TYR A 133 16.51 1.61 -6.22
C TYR A 133 15.65 0.71 -7.12
N ARG A 134 16.16 0.39 -8.32
CA ARG A 134 15.53 -0.51 -9.29
C ARG A 134 15.39 -1.92 -8.75
N TRP A 135 16.46 -2.46 -8.13
CA TRP A 135 16.45 -3.78 -7.51
C TRP A 135 15.32 -3.92 -6.48
N ILE A 136 15.14 -2.92 -5.63
CA ILE A 136 14.10 -2.93 -4.58
C ILE A 136 12.68 -2.74 -5.15
N HIS A 137 12.51 -1.85 -6.13
CA HIS A 137 11.17 -1.44 -6.58
C HIS A 137 10.68 -2.16 -7.85
N VAL A 138 11.55 -2.88 -8.55
CA VAL A 138 11.23 -3.61 -9.77
C VAL A 138 11.54 -5.10 -9.58
N ASP A 139 12.79 -5.44 -9.28
CA ASP A 139 13.21 -6.84 -9.29
C ASP A 139 12.55 -7.66 -8.16
N PHE A 140 12.42 -7.09 -6.96
CA PHE A 140 11.75 -7.77 -5.84
C PHE A 140 10.27 -8.11 -6.11
N PRO A 141 9.39 -7.15 -6.48
CA PRO A 141 7.99 -7.48 -6.76
C PRO A 141 7.84 -8.43 -7.94
N VAL A 142 8.67 -8.31 -9.00
CA VAL A 142 8.63 -9.24 -10.15
C VAL A 142 9.04 -10.65 -9.73
N ALA A 143 10.13 -10.80 -8.95
CA ALA A 143 10.55 -12.09 -8.43
C ALA A 143 9.48 -12.74 -7.54
N PHE A 144 8.84 -11.95 -6.68
CA PHE A 144 7.74 -12.43 -5.83
C PHE A 144 6.55 -12.91 -6.65
N VAL A 145 6.06 -12.09 -7.58
CA VAL A 145 4.88 -12.44 -8.39
C VAL A 145 5.16 -13.65 -9.26
N THR A 146 6.38 -13.79 -9.79
CA THR A 146 6.81 -14.99 -10.52
C THR A 146 6.67 -16.23 -9.64
N ALA A 147 7.28 -16.22 -8.46
CA ALA A 147 7.23 -17.37 -7.55
C ALA A 147 5.81 -17.65 -7.03
N TRP A 148 4.98 -16.61 -6.85
CA TRP A 148 3.60 -16.79 -6.41
C TRP A 148 2.74 -17.46 -7.48
N LEU A 149 2.87 -17.03 -8.74
CA LEU A 149 2.17 -17.63 -9.88
C LEU A 149 2.63 -19.07 -10.16
N ASP A 150 3.91 -19.39 -9.92
CA ASP A 150 4.42 -20.76 -9.98
C ASP A 150 3.79 -21.67 -8.91
N ALA A 151 3.46 -21.11 -7.73
CA ALA A 151 2.85 -21.85 -6.63
C ALA A 151 1.32 -21.98 -6.76
N ARG A 152 0.65 -20.97 -7.34
CA ARG A 152 -0.81 -20.90 -7.44
C ARG A 152 -1.26 -19.92 -8.53
N THR A 153 -2.28 -20.31 -9.29
CA THR A 153 -2.94 -19.43 -10.26
C THR A 153 -4.46 -19.30 -10.05
N GLU A 154 -5.05 -20.05 -9.11
CA GLU A 154 -6.49 -20.04 -8.84
C GLU A 154 -6.87 -18.91 -7.87
N GLY A 155 -7.80 -18.05 -8.26
CA GLY A 155 -8.24 -16.91 -7.45
C GLY A 155 -9.14 -17.28 -6.25
N PRO A 156 -9.56 -16.29 -5.45
CA PRO A 156 -9.15 -14.89 -5.51
C PRO A 156 -7.71 -14.70 -5.02
N MET A 157 -6.92 -13.96 -5.81
CA MET A 157 -5.56 -13.52 -5.46
C MET A 157 -5.43 -12.02 -5.72
N ALA A 158 -4.87 -11.27 -4.76
CA ALA A 158 -4.69 -9.83 -4.87
C ALA A 158 -3.28 -9.39 -4.43
N PHE A 159 -2.56 -8.68 -5.30
CA PHE A 159 -1.28 -8.06 -5.01
C PHE A 159 -1.40 -6.54 -4.93
N HIS A 160 -1.25 -6.00 -3.72
CA HIS A 160 -1.30 -4.56 -3.48
C HIS A 160 0.11 -4.04 -3.21
N TYR A 161 0.58 -3.05 -3.97
CA TYR A 161 1.91 -2.47 -3.79
C TYR A 161 1.84 -0.95 -3.80
N VAL A 162 2.64 -0.34 -2.93
CA VAL A 162 2.61 1.11 -2.68
C VAL A 162 3.66 1.80 -3.54
N THR A 163 3.23 2.51 -4.57
CA THR A 163 4.13 3.13 -5.57
C THR A 163 4.39 4.60 -5.27
N GLY A 164 3.44 5.29 -4.63
CA GLY A 164 3.50 6.70 -4.23
C GLY A 164 2.99 7.67 -5.31
N MET A 165 2.54 8.87 -4.92
CA MET A 165 2.09 9.89 -5.89
C MET A 165 3.19 10.29 -6.88
N GLY A 166 2.84 10.46 -8.16
CA GLY A 166 3.75 10.92 -9.21
C GLY A 166 4.63 9.81 -9.83
N THR A 167 4.17 8.55 -9.79
CA THR A 167 4.76 7.44 -10.55
C THR A 167 4.06 7.26 -11.88
N GLY A 168 4.82 6.87 -12.91
CA GLY A 168 4.29 6.66 -14.25
C GLY A 168 5.41 6.62 -15.29
N GLU A 169 5.20 5.93 -16.40
CA GLU A 169 6.24 5.78 -17.43
C GLU A 169 6.48 7.06 -18.26
N GLU A 170 5.50 7.95 -18.27
CA GLU A 170 5.58 9.25 -18.93
C GLU A 170 6.30 10.30 -18.05
N GLU A 171 6.67 9.94 -16.82
CA GLU A 171 7.31 10.86 -15.89
C GLU A 171 8.76 11.16 -16.29
N SER A 172 9.22 12.37 -16.01
CA SER A 172 10.57 12.80 -16.38
C SER A 172 11.67 12.13 -15.55
N ALA A 173 11.35 11.70 -14.33
CA ALA A 173 12.31 11.12 -13.41
C ALA A 173 12.44 9.60 -13.61
N GLN A 174 13.67 9.10 -13.73
CA GLN A 174 13.94 7.68 -13.98
C GLN A 174 13.30 6.75 -12.95
N TRP A 175 13.33 7.12 -11.66
CA TRP A 175 12.69 6.36 -10.58
C TRP A 175 11.18 6.19 -10.76
N ALA A 176 10.51 7.17 -11.38
CA ALA A 176 9.08 7.13 -11.63
C ALA A 176 8.75 6.24 -12.83
N LYS A 177 9.63 6.22 -13.85
CA LYS A 177 9.54 5.32 -15.00
C LYS A 177 9.75 3.86 -14.61
N ASP A 178 10.78 3.59 -13.80
CA ASP A 178 11.09 2.22 -13.36
C ASP A 178 9.93 1.62 -12.55
N LYS A 179 9.30 2.43 -11.70
CA LYS A 179 8.08 2.02 -10.98
C LYS A 179 6.90 1.80 -11.92
N GLY A 180 6.67 2.69 -12.90
CA GLY A 180 5.62 2.49 -13.91
C GLY A 180 5.84 1.21 -14.73
N ARG A 181 7.09 0.88 -15.03
CA ARG A 181 7.43 -0.37 -15.72
C ARG A 181 7.11 -1.58 -14.85
N ALA A 182 7.47 -1.57 -13.58
CA ALA A 182 7.10 -2.64 -12.65
C ALA A 182 5.58 -2.77 -12.51
N GLU A 183 4.85 -1.64 -12.47
CA GLU A 183 3.39 -1.61 -12.42
C GLU A 183 2.77 -2.38 -13.60
N ARG A 184 3.25 -2.10 -14.82
CA ARG A 184 2.79 -2.81 -16.03
C ARG A 184 3.22 -4.27 -16.05
N GLU A 185 4.49 -4.56 -15.80
CA GLU A 185 5.06 -5.91 -15.91
C GLU A 185 4.33 -6.89 -14.98
N VAL A 186 4.09 -6.49 -13.73
CA VAL A 186 3.33 -7.30 -12.76
C VAL A 186 1.86 -7.46 -13.18
N SER A 187 1.24 -6.43 -13.75
CA SER A 187 -0.13 -6.51 -14.26
C SER A 187 -0.26 -7.45 -15.47
N GLU A 188 0.71 -7.42 -16.39
CA GLU A 188 0.78 -8.31 -17.55
C GLU A 188 0.99 -9.77 -17.13
N MET A 189 1.86 -10.03 -16.14
CA MET A 189 2.04 -11.38 -15.58
C MET A 189 0.75 -11.93 -14.96
N ALA A 190 -0.05 -11.07 -14.34
CA ALA A 190 -1.32 -11.46 -13.74
C ALA A 190 -2.42 -11.74 -14.78
N ALA A 191 -2.29 -11.24 -16.01
CA ALA A 191 -3.32 -11.37 -17.03
C ALA A 191 -3.61 -12.84 -17.39
N GLY A 192 -4.89 -13.21 -17.36
CA GLY A 192 -5.33 -14.59 -17.64
C GLY A 192 -5.15 -15.57 -16.47
N THR A 193 -4.73 -15.10 -15.30
CA THR A 193 -4.64 -15.88 -14.06
C THR A 193 -5.72 -15.42 -13.05
N GLY A 194 -5.81 -16.06 -11.89
CA GLY A 194 -6.64 -15.62 -10.77
C GLY A 194 -6.09 -14.42 -9.99
N LEU A 195 -4.89 -13.92 -10.34
CA LEU A 195 -4.24 -12.77 -9.73
C LEU A 195 -4.78 -11.45 -10.29
N ARG A 196 -5.03 -10.50 -9.39
CA ARG A 196 -5.22 -9.09 -9.71
C ARG A 196 -4.19 -8.25 -8.97
N THR A 197 -3.72 -7.20 -9.62
CA THR A 197 -2.65 -6.33 -9.13
C THR A 197 -3.14 -4.90 -9.00
N PHE A 198 -2.71 -4.19 -7.94
CA PHE A 198 -3.19 -2.84 -7.63
C PHE A 198 -2.05 -1.95 -7.16
N GLY A 199 -1.79 -0.86 -7.89
CA GLY A 199 -0.79 0.15 -7.55
C GLY A 199 -1.39 1.27 -6.71
N HIS A 200 -0.94 1.45 -5.47
CA HIS A 200 -1.44 2.50 -4.58
C HIS A 200 -0.59 3.77 -4.70
N ARG A 201 -1.13 4.79 -5.36
CA ARG A 201 -0.54 6.12 -5.55
C ARG A 201 -0.88 7.04 -4.38
N SER A 202 -0.77 6.50 -3.17
CA SER A 202 -1.06 7.26 -1.95
C SER A 202 -0.13 8.47 -1.86
N GLY A 203 -0.68 9.57 -1.36
CA GLY A 203 0.09 10.78 -1.14
C GLY A 203 0.97 10.64 0.07
N TRP A 204 0.51 11.17 1.18
CA TRP A 204 1.15 10.91 2.46
C TRP A 204 0.44 9.78 3.21
N VAL A 205 1.15 8.67 3.39
CA VAL A 205 0.70 7.63 4.32
C VAL A 205 1.13 8.00 5.73
N ARG A 206 0.17 8.42 6.54
CA ARG A 206 0.40 8.78 7.94
C ARG A 206 0.74 7.50 8.73
N PRO A 207 1.85 7.48 9.52
CA PRO A 207 2.23 6.36 10.38
C PRO A 207 1.09 5.93 11.32
N THR A 208 1.21 4.84 12.06
CA THR A 208 0.21 4.51 13.08
C THR A 208 0.24 5.50 14.26
N SER A 209 -0.80 5.48 15.10
CA SER A 209 -0.91 6.33 16.30
C SER A 209 0.31 6.23 17.21
N GLU A 210 0.90 5.04 17.33
CA GLU A 210 2.05 4.76 18.19
C GLU A 210 3.33 5.47 17.73
N TYR A 211 3.45 5.75 16.43
CA TYR A 211 4.62 6.37 15.82
C TYR A 211 4.38 7.82 15.39
N ALA A 212 3.23 8.39 15.75
CA ALA A 212 2.86 9.74 15.35
C ALA A 212 2.91 10.74 16.51
N ASN A 213 3.55 11.88 16.26
CA ASN A 213 3.65 12.98 17.21
C ASN A 213 2.71 14.15 16.82
N ALA A 214 2.71 15.21 17.63
CA ALA A 214 1.85 16.38 17.40
C ALA A 214 2.06 17.04 16.01
N LEU A 215 3.28 17.03 15.46
CA LEU A 215 3.55 17.57 14.13
C LEU A 215 2.93 16.69 13.03
N VAL A 216 2.94 15.37 13.20
CA VAL A 216 2.26 14.44 12.29
C VAL A 216 0.76 14.69 12.29
N TYR A 217 0.12 14.82 13.45
CA TYR A 217 -1.32 15.12 13.52
C TYR A 217 -1.65 16.51 12.95
N PHE A 218 -0.79 17.52 13.19
CA PHE A 218 -0.99 18.84 12.61
C PHE A 218 -0.86 18.83 11.09
N GLY A 219 0.11 18.10 10.55
CA GLY A 219 0.24 17.89 9.11
C GLY A 219 -0.99 17.17 8.55
N GLU A 220 -1.47 16.11 9.22
CA GLU A 220 -2.66 15.34 8.80
C GLU A 220 -3.86 16.27 8.67
N TRP A 221 -4.06 17.14 9.67
CA TRP A 221 -5.11 18.15 9.65
C TRP A 221 -5.00 19.11 8.45
N LEU A 222 -3.79 19.55 8.09
CA LEU A 222 -3.56 20.41 6.92
C LEU A 222 -3.79 19.70 5.58
N ALA A 223 -3.55 18.39 5.52
CA ALA A 223 -3.57 17.59 4.29
C ALA A 223 -4.92 16.91 4.03
N THR A 224 -5.78 16.78 5.05
CA THR A 224 -7.09 16.14 4.96
C THR A 224 -8.04 16.78 3.94
N PRO A 225 -8.21 18.13 3.87
CA PRO A 225 -9.24 18.73 3.02
C PRO A 225 -9.13 18.42 1.53
N GLY A 226 -7.92 18.20 1.02
CA GLY A 226 -7.65 17.83 -0.36
C GLY A 226 -7.35 16.36 -0.53
N HIS A 227 -7.68 15.52 0.46
CA HIS A 227 -7.46 14.08 0.41
C HIS A 227 -5.99 13.70 0.12
N LEU A 228 -5.03 14.46 0.66
CA LEU A 228 -3.59 14.25 0.43
C LEU A 228 -2.97 13.25 1.42
N VAL A 229 -3.72 12.83 2.44
CA VAL A 229 -3.26 11.96 3.51
C VAL A 229 -4.20 10.78 3.68
N ILE A 230 -3.63 9.59 3.86
CA ILE A 230 -4.34 8.39 4.29
C ILE A 230 -3.61 7.77 5.47
N ARG A 231 -4.33 7.23 6.45
CA ARG A 231 -3.71 6.53 7.59
C ARG A 231 -3.22 5.17 7.13
N GLY A 232 -2.05 4.72 7.58
CA GLY A 232 -1.52 3.40 7.19
C GLY A 232 -2.50 2.24 7.45
N THR A 233 -3.28 2.31 8.53
CA THR A 233 -4.34 1.34 8.82
C THR A 233 -5.51 1.40 7.85
N ASP A 234 -5.88 2.61 7.40
CA ASP A 234 -6.97 2.79 6.43
C ASP A 234 -6.53 2.39 5.02
N LEU A 235 -5.25 2.58 4.68
CA LEU A 235 -4.69 2.02 3.45
C LEU A 235 -4.81 0.48 3.43
N GLY A 236 -4.48 -0.19 4.53
CA GLY A 236 -4.67 -1.65 4.63
C GLY A 236 -6.13 -2.08 4.52
N ARG A 237 -7.06 -1.32 5.11
CA ARG A 237 -8.52 -1.56 4.96
C ARG A 237 -8.99 -1.39 3.53
N ALA A 238 -8.50 -0.37 2.83
CA ALA A 238 -8.77 -0.16 1.41
C ALA A 238 -8.31 -1.37 0.58
N MET A 239 -7.10 -1.88 0.85
CA MET A 239 -6.59 -3.07 0.18
C MET A 239 -7.49 -4.29 0.39
N PHE A 240 -7.97 -4.53 1.62
CA PHE A 240 -8.91 -5.62 1.89
C PHE A 240 -10.26 -5.47 1.18
N GLU A 241 -10.79 -4.24 1.13
CA GLU A 241 -12.04 -3.97 0.43
C GLU A 241 -11.91 -4.22 -1.08
N ILE A 242 -10.83 -3.74 -1.69
CA ILE A 242 -10.52 -3.95 -3.10
C ILE A 242 -10.29 -5.45 -3.40
N SER A 243 -9.62 -6.17 -2.49
CA SER A 243 -9.39 -7.61 -2.60
C SER A 243 -10.71 -8.38 -2.64
N ALA A 244 -11.67 -8.02 -1.77
CA ALA A 244 -12.98 -8.67 -1.72
C ALA A 244 -13.88 -8.34 -2.91
N ARG A 245 -13.75 -7.15 -3.52
CA ARG A 245 -14.54 -6.70 -4.68
C ARG A 245 -13.95 -7.21 -6.00
N VAL A 246 -14.05 -8.52 -6.22
CA VAL A 246 -13.39 -9.21 -7.35
C VAL A 246 -13.81 -8.67 -8.72
N GLU A 247 -15.09 -8.33 -8.87
CA GLU A 247 -15.69 -7.90 -10.15
C GLU A 247 -15.61 -6.38 -10.39
N GLU A 248 -15.29 -5.60 -9.36
CA GLU A 248 -15.45 -4.14 -9.41
C GLU A 248 -14.17 -3.42 -9.81
N VAL A 249 -13.02 -3.89 -9.30
CA VAL A 249 -11.72 -3.27 -9.57
C VAL A 249 -10.91 -4.20 -10.47
N HIS A 250 -10.61 -3.71 -11.67
CA HIS A 250 -9.89 -4.45 -12.70
C HIS A 250 -8.42 -4.67 -12.33
N ASN A 251 -7.82 -5.75 -12.86
CA ASN A 251 -6.39 -6.01 -12.73
C ASN A 251 -5.57 -4.84 -13.32
N GLY A 252 -4.53 -4.40 -12.60
CA GLY A 252 -3.68 -3.28 -13.01
C GLY A 252 -4.23 -1.91 -12.63
N ALA A 253 -5.35 -1.84 -11.90
CA ALA A 253 -5.92 -0.56 -11.49
C ALA A 253 -4.95 0.22 -10.58
N LEU A 254 -4.87 1.52 -10.86
CA LEU A 254 -4.14 2.48 -10.06
C LEU A 254 -5.12 3.14 -9.10
N ILE A 255 -4.78 3.09 -7.81
CA ILE A 255 -5.64 3.55 -6.72
C ILE A 255 -5.08 4.87 -6.22
N ASP A 256 -5.77 5.96 -6.51
CA ASP A 256 -5.41 7.28 -6.00
C ASP A 256 -5.82 7.43 -4.53
N ASN A 257 -5.38 8.53 -3.91
CA ASN A 257 -5.53 8.68 -2.47
C ASN A 257 -7.01 8.81 -2.03
N LEU A 258 -7.88 9.50 -2.78
CA LEU A 258 -9.32 9.54 -2.49
C LEU A 258 -9.98 8.18 -2.74
N ASP A 259 -9.56 7.45 -3.78
CA ASP A 259 -10.08 6.10 -4.05
C ASP A 259 -9.81 5.19 -2.86
N ALA A 260 -8.57 5.17 -2.37
CA ALA A 260 -8.19 4.42 -1.18
C ALA A 260 -8.98 4.87 0.07
N ILE A 261 -9.21 6.17 0.26
CA ILE A 261 -10.04 6.69 1.36
C ILE A 261 -11.48 6.17 1.25
N ARG A 262 -12.09 6.19 0.06
CA ARG A 262 -13.46 5.71 -0.19
C ARG A 262 -13.58 4.20 0.05
N PHE A 263 -12.62 3.40 -0.43
CA PHE A 263 -12.61 1.96 -0.16
C PHE A 263 -12.39 1.66 1.33
N ALA A 264 -11.56 2.43 2.02
CA ALA A 264 -11.41 2.31 3.47
C ALA A 264 -12.70 2.68 4.24
N GLU A 265 -13.45 3.67 3.76
CA GLU A 265 -14.78 4.03 4.29
C GLU A 265 -15.79 2.91 4.08
N ALA A 266 -15.87 2.36 2.87
CA ALA A 266 -16.75 1.23 2.55
C ALA A 266 -16.44 0.01 3.42
N TYR A 267 -15.15 -0.31 3.61
CA TYR A 267 -14.71 -1.35 4.54
C TYR A 267 -15.27 -1.12 5.95
N ARG A 268 -15.12 0.09 6.51
CA ARG A 268 -15.58 0.40 7.88
C ARG A 268 -17.10 0.34 8.00
N GLN A 269 -17.85 0.69 6.97
CA GLN A 269 -19.31 0.69 6.99
C GLN A 269 -19.92 -0.71 7.02
N ARG A 270 -19.21 -1.73 6.51
CA ARG A 270 -19.69 -3.13 6.51
C ARG A 270 -19.20 -3.96 7.70
N GLN A 271 -18.26 -3.44 8.49
CA GLN A 271 -17.78 -4.13 9.69
C GLN A 271 -18.83 -3.96 10.81
N PRO A 272 -19.10 -5.02 11.59
CA PRO A 272 -20.13 -5.02 12.63
C PRO A 272 -19.85 -4.06 13.80
#